data_AF-A0A8I0S713-F1
#
_entry.id   AF-A0A8I0S713-F1
#
_cell.length_a   1.000
_cell.length_b   1.000
_cell.length_c   1.000
_cell.angle_alpha   90.00
_cell.angle_beta   90.00
_cell.angle_gamma   90.00
#
_symmetry.space_group_name_H-M   'P 1'
#
loop_
_entity.id
_entity.type
_entity.pdbx_description
1 polymer ?
#
loop_
_entity_poly.entity_id
_entity_poly.type
_entity_poly.pdbx_seq_one_letter_code
_entity_poly.pdbx_strand_id
1 'polypeptide(L)'
;MSFLEDRAPWGSPVVLGIPLPPFADEAAHTRYVRMLQTHLALVDGGGPELPTVALAVALERPRFPAPGSDPRRLTPFELSVSLTSWFPAPWTPDALADALTGAPYGSPRRWRDGWRWMGDPDFAATPARDGGWTVTRHERGDVETAHLADDRDLVVLWLSHHRGRFGYPLAHAHDDADVAALAPASLAVIRSDAVDAAFPYRATWREERDRALAAARAVDGGLR
;
A
#
# COMPACT_ATOMS: atom_id res chain seq x y z
N MET A 1 -10.93 0.61 23.58
CA MET A 1 -10.23 -0.37 22.71
C MET A 1 -9.00 0.37 22.17
N SER A 2 -8.10 -0.23 21.39
CA SER A 2 -7.08 0.60 20.73
C SER A 2 -7.62 1.04 19.37
N PHE A 3 -7.46 2.31 19.00
CA PHE A 3 -7.73 2.78 17.63
C PHE A 3 -6.67 2.31 16.62
N LEU A 4 -5.58 1.69 17.08
CA LEU A 4 -4.58 1.08 16.23
C LEU A 4 -5.13 -0.24 15.67
N GLU A 5 -5.06 -0.40 14.34
CA GLU A 5 -5.50 -1.65 13.71
C GLU A 5 -4.53 -2.79 14.00
N ASP A 6 -5.01 -3.87 14.64
CA ASP A 6 -4.19 -5.06 14.95
C ASP A 6 -3.54 -5.71 13.72
N ARG A 7 -4.16 -5.54 12.53
CA ARG A 7 -3.68 -6.13 11.26
C ARG A 7 -2.72 -5.23 10.48
N ALA A 8 -2.48 -4.01 10.93
CA ALA A 8 -1.51 -3.15 10.26
C ALA A 8 -0.08 -3.66 10.52
N PRO A 9 0.84 -3.52 9.55
CA PRO A 9 2.20 -4.02 9.67
C PRO A 9 3.09 -3.05 10.48
N TRP A 10 2.74 -2.88 11.76
CA TRP A 10 3.50 -2.06 12.73
C TRP A 10 4.96 -2.53 12.82
N GLY A 11 5.91 -1.59 12.89
CA GLY A 11 7.35 -1.91 12.91
C GLY A 11 7.89 -2.58 11.65
N SER A 12 7.14 -2.62 10.54
CA SER A 12 7.62 -3.20 9.29
C SER A 12 8.78 -2.39 8.68
N PRO A 13 9.80 -3.07 8.13
CA PRO A 13 10.95 -2.39 7.53
C PRO A 13 10.55 -1.58 6.29
N VAL A 14 11.30 -0.51 6.04
CA VAL A 14 11.22 0.29 4.81
C VAL A 14 12.41 0.01 3.90
N VAL A 15 12.21 0.17 2.58
CA VAL A 15 13.28 0.08 1.59
C VAL A 15 13.70 1.50 1.20
N LEU A 16 14.75 2.00 1.85
CA LEU A 16 15.26 3.39 1.66
C LEU A 16 15.56 3.76 0.20
N GLY A 17 15.85 2.78 -0.64
CA GLY A 17 16.14 2.98 -2.05
C GLY A 17 14.91 3.23 -2.93
N ILE A 18 13.68 3.11 -2.43
CA ILE A 18 12.47 3.43 -3.20
C ILE A 18 12.32 4.95 -3.28
N PRO A 19 12.19 5.55 -4.48
CA PRO A 19 11.98 6.99 -4.62
C PRO A 19 10.60 7.40 -4.08
N LEU A 20 10.42 8.67 -3.69
CA LEU A 20 9.12 9.18 -3.25
C LEU A 20 8.64 10.34 -4.12
N PRO A 21 7.32 10.55 -4.24
CA PRO A 21 6.80 11.78 -4.81
C PRO A 21 7.05 12.99 -3.87
N PRO A 22 7.19 14.21 -4.42
CA PRO A 22 7.31 14.49 -5.85
C PRO A 22 8.61 13.92 -6.42
N PHE A 23 8.51 13.11 -7.47
CA PHE A 23 9.64 12.43 -8.07
C PHE A 23 10.56 13.45 -8.75
N ALA A 24 11.87 13.17 -8.72
CA ALA A 24 12.86 14.04 -9.39
C ALA A 24 12.61 14.10 -10.91
N ASP A 25 12.25 12.97 -11.51
CA ASP A 25 11.98 12.82 -12.94
C ASP A 25 11.04 11.63 -13.21
N GLU A 26 10.75 11.40 -14.49
CA GLU A 26 9.93 10.27 -14.95
C GLU A 26 10.61 8.92 -14.73
N ALA A 27 11.94 8.85 -14.69
CA ALA A 27 12.67 7.61 -14.45
C ALA A 27 12.52 7.16 -12.99
N ALA A 28 12.55 8.09 -12.03
CA ALA A 28 12.27 7.84 -10.62
C ALA A 28 10.83 7.38 -10.42
N HIS A 29 9.86 8.01 -11.10
CA HIS A 29 8.48 7.55 -11.08
C HIS A 29 8.35 6.13 -11.67
N THR A 30 8.92 5.87 -12.84
CA THR A 30 8.90 4.54 -13.47
C THR A 30 9.54 3.49 -12.55
N ARG A 31 10.64 3.84 -11.87
CA ARG A 31 11.28 2.96 -10.90
C ARG A 31 10.38 2.68 -9.69
N TYR A 32 9.64 3.67 -9.19
CA TYR A 32 8.63 3.47 -8.15
C TYR A 32 7.60 2.43 -8.56
N VAL A 33 6.98 2.61 -9.74
CA VAL A 33 5.92 1.73 -10.24
C VAL A 33 6.45 0.31 -10.47
N ARG A 34 7.65 0.15 -11.03
CA ARG A 34 8.28 -1.17 -11.19
C ARG A 34 8.52 -1.87 -9.86
N MET A 35 8.97 -1.14 -8.85
CA MET A 35 9.16 -1.71 -7.51
C MET A 35 7.80 -2.08 -6.87
N LEU A 36 6.76 -1.29 -7.10
CA LEU A 36 5.38 -1.60 -6.67
C LEU A 36 4.85 -2.87 -7.35
N GLN A 37 4.98 -2.99 -8.67
CA GLN A 37 4.61 -4.20 -9.42
C GLN A 37 5.38 -5.44 -8.90
N THR A 38 6.68 -5.29 -8.64
CA THR A 38 7.51 -6.35 -8.07
C THR A 38 7.03 -6.75 -6.69
N HIS A 39 6.69 -5.79 -5.83
CA HIS A 39 6.14 -6.04 -4.50
C HIS A 39 4.82 -6.81 -4.57
N LEU A 40 3.91 -6.44 -5.47
CA LEU A 40 2.65 -7.17 -5.69
C LEU A 40 2.90 -8.63 -6.09
N ALA A 41 3.87 -8.88 -6.96
CA ALA A 41 4.26 -10.23 -7.35
C ALA A 41 4.94 -11.03 -6.22
N LEU A 42 5.62 -10.36 -5.27
CA LEU A 42 6.24 -11.00 -4.11
C LEU A 42 5.21 -11.42 -3.06
N VAL A 43 4.16 -10.61 -2.85
CA VAL A 43 3.10 -10.90 -1.86
C VAL A 43 2.08 -11.91 -2.37
N ASP A 44 2.05 -12.18 -3.68
CA ASP A 44 1.21 -13.21 -4.29
C ASP A 44 1.79 -14.62 -4.05
N GLY A 45 1.16 -15.37 -3.14
CA GLY A 45 1.69 -16.63 -2.58
C GLY A 45 1.83 -17.78 -3.60
N GLY A 46 1.04 -17.81 -4.67
CA GLY A 46 1.10 -18.84 -5.72
C GLY A 46 2.11 -18.58 -6.84
N GLY A 47 2.69 -17.38 -6.86
CA GLY A 47 3.33 -16.77 -8.04
C GLY A 47 2.38 -15.68 -8.55
N PRO A 48 2.75 -14.83 -9.52
CA PRO A 48 1.87 -13.76 -9.94
C PRO A 48 0.72 -14.40 -10.72
N GLU A 49 -0.41 -14.59 -10.05
CA GLU A 49 -1.64 -15.08 -10.66
C GLU A 49 -2.11 -14.08 -11.72
N LEU A 50 -2.96 -14.52 -12.65
CA LEU A 50 -3.47 -13.66 -13.71
C LEU A 50 -4.01 -12.29 -13.22
N PRO A 51 -4.72 -12.17 -12.07
CA PRO A 51 -5.14 -10.87 -11.54
C PRO A 51 -3.97 -9.95 -11.17
N THR A 52 -2.89 -10.50 -10.59
CA THR A 52 -1.68 -9.75 -10.24
C THR A 52 -0.98 -9.24 -11.50
N VAL A 53 -0.96 -10.06 -12.55
CA VAL A 53 -0.41 -9.68 -13.86
C VAL A 53 -1.24 -8.57 -14.49
N ALA A 54 -2.57 -8.71 -14.49
CA ALA A 54 -3.48 -7.70 -15.02
C ALA A 54 -3.35 -6.37 -14.26
N LEU A 55 -3.22 -6.40 -12.93
CA LEU A 55 -2.96 -5.22 -12.11
C LEU A 55 -1.60 -4.60 -12.42
N ALA A 56 -0.56 -5.41 -12.59
CA ALA A 56 0.76 -4.91 -12.98
C ALA A 56 0.71 -4.21 -14.33
N VAL A 57 0.04 -4.78 -15.32
CA VAL A 57 -0.16 -4.15 -16.64
C VAL A 57 -0.99 -2.86 -16.52
N ALA A 58 -2.04 -2.84 -15.69
CA ALA A 58 -2.85 -1.65 -15.47
C ALA A 58 -2.09 -0.50 -14.79
N LEU A 59 -1.04 -0.81 -14.02
CA LEU A 59 -0.13 0.18 -13.45
C LEU A 59 0.84 0.77 -14.48
N GLU A 60 0.99 0.17 -15.66
CA GLU A 60 1.83 0.75 -16.70
C GLU A 60 1.26 2.08 -17.16
N ARG A 61 2.13 3.10 -17.19
CA ARG A 61 1.70 4.42 -17.64
C ARG A 61 1.26 4.38 -19.10
N PRO A 62 0.15 5.06 -19.44
CA PRO A 62 -0.25 5.21 -20.82
C PRO A 62 0.84 5.95 -21.60
N ARG A 63 1.12 5.47 -22.81
CA ARG A 63 2.08 6.10 -23.73
C ARG A 63 1.77 7.58 -24.02
N PHE A 64 0.50 7.95 -23.89
CA PHE A 64 0.01 9.32 -24.01
C PHE A 64 -0.71 9.70 -22.71
N PRO A 65 -0.05 10.41 -21.80
CA PRO A 65 -0.66 10.83 -20.56
C PRO A 65 -1.79 11.84 -20.79
N ALA A 66 -2.77 11.85 -19.89
CA ALA A 66 -3.87 12.82 -19.93
C ALA A 66 -3.33 14.27 -19.81
N PRO A 67 -3.95 15.24 -20.51
CA PRO A 67 -3.62 16.65 -20.34
C PRO A 67 -3.66 17.07 -18.86
N GLY A 68 -2.60 17.70 -18.38
CA GLY A 68 -2.48 18.16 -16.99
C GLY A 68 -1.94 17.12 -15.99
N SER A 69 -1.55 15.92 -16.42
CA SER A 69 -0.85 14.99 -15.53
C SER A 69 0.54 15.53 -15.13
N ASP A 70 0.86 15.52 -13.84
CA ASP A 70 2.23 15.81 -13.36
C ASP A 70 3.01 14.48 -13.31
N PRO A 71 4.07 14.30 -14.12
CA PRO A 71 4.89 13.10 -14.09
C PRO A 71 5.63 12.90 -12.77
N ARG A 72 5.73 13.93 -11.92
CA ARG A 72 6.36 13.84 -10.61
C ARG A 72 5.43 13.36 -9.51
N ARG A 73 4.13 13.25 -9.77
CA ARG A 73 3.16 12.75 -8.78
C ARG A 73 2.64 11.38 -9.17
N LEU A 74 2.30 10.60 -8.15
CA LEU A 74 1.50 9.40 -8.33
C LEU A 74 0.11 9.78 -8.84
N THR A 75 -0.43 8.98 -9.76
CA THR A 75 -1.85 8.99 -10.07
C THR A 75 -2.65 8.50 -8.85
N PRO A 76 -3.96 8.83 -8.76
CA PRO A 76 -4.81 8.30 -7.70
C PRO A 76 -4.85 6.76 -7.66
N PHE A 77 -4.74 6.11 -8.82
CA PHE A 77 -4.71 4.65 -8.92
C PHE A 77 -3.41 4.07 -8.36
N GLU A 78 -2.24 4.58 -8.80
CA GLU A 78 -0.94 4.12 -8.29
C GLU A 78 -0.81 4.35 -6.78
N LEU A 79 -1.29 5.50 -6.28
CA LEU A 79 -1.34 5.77 -4.86
C LEU A 79 -2.21 4.73 -4.15
N SER A 80 -3.46 4.52 -4.58
CA SER A 80 -4.37 3.54 -3.98
C SER A 80 -3.78 2.13 -3.89
N VAL A 81 -3.14 1.66 -4.96
CA VAL A 81 -2.47 0.35 -4.99
C VAL A 81 -1.29 0.33 -4.02
N SER A 82 -0.48 1.39 -3.99
CA SER A 82 0.63 1.53 -3.04
C SER A 82 0.18 1.49 -1.57
N LEU A 83 -0.91 2.18 -1.22
CA LEU A 83 -1.41 2.20 0.16
C LEU A 83 -2.05 0.86 0.54
N THR A 84 -2.86 0.29 -0.36
CA THR A 84 -3.62 -0.95 -0.09
C THR A 84 -2.71 -2.17 0.01
N SER A 85 -1.59 -2.19 -0.74
CA SER A 85 -0.60 -3.27 -0.70
C SER A 85 0.47 -3.12 0.40
N TRP A 86 0.38 -2.07 1.24
CA TRP A 86 1.40 -1.74 2.25
C TRP A 86 2.82 -1.63 1.67
N PHE A 87 2.94 -1.04 0.48
CA PHE A 87 4.22 -0.93 -0.23
C PHE A 87 5.30 -0.29 0.67
N PRO A 88 6.49 -0.92 0.85
CA PRO A 88 7.46 -0.53 1.87
C PRO A 88 8.33 0.67 1.44
N ALA A 89 7.75 1.65 0.75
CA ALA A 89 8.41 2.90 0.43
C ALA A 89 8.71 3.67 1.74
N PRO A 90 9.82 4.43 1.81
CA PRO A 90 10.27 5.12 3.01
C PRO A 90 9.50 6.42 3.24
N TRP A 91 8.17 6.37 3.12
CA TRP A 91 7.28 7.51 3.28
C TRP A 91 7.60 8.26 4.56
N THR A 92 7.73 9.58 4.43
CA THR A 92 7.70 10.49 5.57
C THR A 92 6.27 11.00 5.75
N PRO A 93 5.92 11.52 6.94
CA PRO A 93 4.65 12.21 7.14
C PRO A 93 4.42 13.32 6.11
N ASP A 94 5.45 14.14 5.81
CA ASP A 94 5.33 15.22 4.83
C ASP A 94 5.06 14.70 3.40
N ALA A 95 5.81 13.69 2.95
CA ALA A 95 5.66 13.14 1.60
C ALA A 95 4.30 12.46 1.41
N LEU A 96 3.84 11.71 2.43
CA LEU A 96 2.54 11.05 2.37
C LEU A 96 1.40 12.08 2.41
N ALA A 97 1.50 13.12 3.24
CA ALA A 97 0.51 14.19 3.29
C ALA A 97 0.38 14.94 1.94
N ASP A 98 1.50 15.27 1.29
CA ASP A 98 1.48 15.88 -0.05
C ASP A 98 0.84 14.93 -1.09
N ALA A 99 1.20 13.64 -1.07
CA ALA A 99 0.64 12.64 -1.98
C ALA A 99 -0.87 12.42 -1.79
N LEU A 100 -1.37 12.56 -0.55
CA LEU A 100 -2.79 12.44 -0.21
C LEU A 100 -3.61 13.71 -0.55
N THR A 101 -2.99 14.77 -1.05
CA THR A 101 -3.71 15.98 -1.44
C THR A 101 -4.73 15.67 -2.55
N GLY A 102 -6.02 15.74 -2.22
CA GLY A 102 -7.12 15.38 -3.12
C GLY A 102 -7.70 13.96 -2.90
N ALA A 103 -7.22 13.22 -1.90
CA ALA A 103 -7.84 11.98 -1.47
C ALA A 103 -9.25 12.22 -0.88
N PRO A 104 -10.20 11.30 -1.07
CA PRO A 104 -11.60 11.50 -0.69
C PRO A 104 -11.84 11.66 0.82
N TYR A 105 -10.94 11.17 1.66
CA TYR A 105 -11.06 11.21 3.13
C TYR A 105 -10.33 12.40 3.78
N GLY A 106 -9.85 13.35 2.96
CA GLY A 106 -9.02 14.47 3.40
C GLY A 106 -7.56 14.06 3.63
N SER A 107 -6.65 15.03 3.72
CA SER A 107 -5.23 14.77 3.97
C SER A 107 -4.80 15.28 5.35
N PRO A 108 -3.83 14.63 6.02
CA PRO A 108 -3.21 15.15 7.22
C PRO A 108 -2.65 16.54 7.00
N ARG A 109 -2.90 17.45 7.95
CA ARG A 109 -2.43 18.84 7.89
C ARG A 109 -1.35 19.08 8.92
N ARG A 110 -0.26 19.70 8.47
CA ARG A 110 0.83 20.14 9.34
C ARG A 110 0.37 21.35 10.16
N TRP A 111 0.58 21.28 11.47
CA TRP A 111 0.45 22.41 12.39
C TRP A 111 1.77 22.65 13.15
N ARG A 112 1.85 23.76 13.90
CA ARG A 112 3.09 24.17 14.61
C ARG A 112 3.62 23.09 15.55
N ASP A 113 2.73 22.32 16.14
CA ASP A 113 2.96 21.32 17.18
C ASP A 113 2.88 19.87 16.68
N GLY A 114 2.60 19.63 15.40
CA GLY A 114 2.41 18.26 14.91
C GLY A 114 1.56 18.14 13.65
N TRP A 115 0.77 17.08 13.60
CA TRP A 115 -0.14 16.72 12.50
C TRP A 115 -1.55 16.50 13.01
N ARG A 116 -2.56 16.82 12.20
CA ARG A 116 -3.97 16.58 12.56
C ARG A 116 -4.81 16.17 11.34
N TRP A 117 -5.82 15.31 11.51
CA TRP A 117 -6.67 14.78 10.42
C TRP A 117 -8.06 14.27 10.87
N MET A 118 -8.96 14.02 9.89
CA MET A 118 -10.30 13.40 10.01
C MET A 118 -11.41 14.18 10.77
N GLY A 119 -11.78 15.39 10.32
CA GLY A 119 -12.69 16.27 11.10
C GLY A 119 -11.92 16.99 12.21
N ASP A 120 -12.46 18.01 12.89
CA ASP A 120 -11.66 19.07 13.54
C ASP A 120 -11.19 18.79 14.99
N PRO A 121 -9.90 18.44 15.22
CA PRO A 121 -9.28 17.16 14.88
C PRO A 121 -9.90 15.95 15.63
N ASP A 122 -10.38 14.93 14.89
CA ASP A 122 -10.61 13.60 15.48
C ASP A 122 -9.26 12.97 15.86
N PHE A 123 -8.22 13.18 15.05
CA PHE A 123 -6.86 12.73 15.35
C PHE A 123 -5.83 13.86 15.39
N ALA A 124 -4.96 13.84 16.39
CA ALA A 124 -3.78 14.70 16.50
C ALA A 124 -2.53 13.87 16.84
N ALA A 125 -1.42 14.13 16.16
CA ALA A 125 -0.12 13.53 16.44
C ALA A 125 0.89 14.63 16.76
N THR A 126 1.48 14.59 17.96
CA THR A 126 2.50 15.55 18.41
C THR A 126 3.82 14.82 18.69
N PRO A 127 4.98 15.44 18.46
CA PRO A 127 6.27 14.82 18.79
C PRO A 127 6.35 14.51 20.28
N ALA A 128 6.73 13.29 20.64
CA ALA A 128 6.94 12.91 22.04
C ALA A 128 8.35 13.30 22.50
N ARG A 129 8.53 13.47 23.82
CA ARG A 129 9.80 13.96 24.40
C ARG A 129 10.95 12.96 24.27
N ASP A 130 10.62 11.69 24.22
CA ASP A 130 11.49 10.52 24.10
C ASP A 130 11.73 10.08 22.65
N GLY A 131 11.19 10.81 21.67
CA GLY A 131 11.20 10.45 20.26
C GLY A 131 9.85 9.87 19.82
N GLY A 132 9.63 9.78 18.51
CA GLY A 132 8.35 9.29 17.97
C GLY A 132 7.18 10.26 18.18
N TRP A 133 5.97 9.71 18.30
CA TRP A 133 4.72 10.48 18.25
C TRP A 133 3.74 10.07 19.34
N THR A 134 3.16 11.06 20.02
CA THR A 134 1.95 10.87 20.81
C THR A 134 0.75 11.17 19.93
N VAL A 135 -0.10 10.16 19.71
CA VAL A 135 -1.33 10.28 18.93
C VAL A 135 -2.53 10.27 19.86
N THR A 136 -3.36 11.29 19.76
CA THR A 136 -4.63 11.40 20.48
C THR A 136 -5.79 11.32 19.50
N ARG A 137 -6.79 10.51 19.85
CA ARG A 137 -8.05 10.36 19.12
C ARG A 137 -9.24 10.80 19.98
N HIS A 138 -10.20 11.52 19.40
CA HIS A 138 -11.39 12.05 20.07
C HIS A 138 -12.70 11.51 19.48
N GLU A 139 -13.20 10.39 20.00
CA GLU A 139 -14.47 9.83 19.52
C GLU A 139 -15.59 10.04 20.55
N ARG A 140 -16.62 10.83 20.18
CA ARG A 140 -17.88 10.97 20.95
C ARG A 140 -17.72 11.29 22.45
N GLY A 141 -16.69 12.03 22.82
CA GLY A 141 -16.41 12.44 24.20
C GLY A 141 -15.37 11.58 24.91
N ASP A 142 -14.95 10.47 24.29
CA ASP A 142 -13.84 9.65 24.76
C ASP A 142 -12.52 10.11 24.12
N VAL A 143 -11.45 10.05 24.92
CA VAL A 143 -10.10 10.40 24.49
C VAL A 143 -9.21 9.17 24.64
N GLU A 144 -8.72 8.67 23.51
CA GLU A 144 -7.74 7.58 23.48
C GLU A 144 -6.37 8.16 23.07
N THR A 145 -5.29 7.68 23.70
CA THR A 145 -3.92 8.11 23.39
C THR A 145 -3.04 6.89 23.15
N ALA A 146 -2.22 6.94 22.11
CA ALA A 146 -1.21 5.94 21.81
C ALA A 146 0.16 6.60 21.55
N HIS A 147 1.23 5.86 21.83
CA HIS A 147 2.59 6.25 21.47
C HIS A 147 3.06 5.42 20.28
N LEU A 148 3.63 6.09 19.28
CA LEU A 148 4.23 5.48 18.09
C LEU A 148 5.73 5.73 18.13
N ALA A 149 6.53 4.71 17.90
CA ALA A 149 7.97 4.76 18.12
C ALA A 149 8.69 5.69 17.13
N ASP A 150 8.19 5.79 15.90
CA ASP A 150 8.85 6.51 14.82
C ASP A 150 7.87 7.06 13.76
N ASP A 151 8.44 7.74 12.75
CA ASP A 151 7.71 8.27 11.59
C ASP A 151 7.05 7.18 10.75
N ARG A 152 7.63 5.97 10.72
CA ARG A 152 7.08 4.85 9.95
C ARG A 152 5.77 4.39 10.58
N ASP A 153 5.70 4.26 11.90
CA ASP A 153 4.46 3.91 12.58
C ASP A 153 3.39 5.00 12.42
N LEU A 154 3.75 6.29 12.44
CA LEU A 154 2.80 7.36 12.12
C LEU A 154 2.25 7.24 10.70
N VAL A 155 3.12 6.93 9.73
CA VAL A 155 2.72 6.64 8.35
C VAL A 155 1.81 5.41 8.29
N VAL A 156 2.15 4.31 8.96
CA VAL A 156 1.33 3.08 8.98
C VAL A 156 -0.06 3.38 9.53
N LEU A 157 -0.17 4.21 10.58
CA LEU A 157 -1.46 4.67 11.09
C LEU A 157 -2.26 5.38 10.00
N TRP A 158 -1.67 6.35 9.29
CA TRP A 158 -2.36 7.07 8.23
C TRP A 158 -2.74 6.19 7.04
N LEU A 159 -1.82 5.32 6.60
CA LEU A 159 -2.07 4.31 5.57
C LEU A 159 -3.24 3.42 5.96
N SER A 160 -3.30 3.01 7.23
CA SER A 160 -4.41 2.20 7.75
C SER A 160 -5.73 2.91 7.49
N HIS A 161 -5.82 4.24 7.63
CA HIS A 161 -7.05 5.01 7.42
C HIS A 161 -7.39 5.23 5.95
N HIS A 162 -6.39 5.41 5.09
CA HIS A 162 -6.60 5.75 3.68
C HIS A 162 -6.66 4.53 2.75
N ARG A 163 -6.18 3.37 3.19
CA ARG A 163 -6.30 2.13 2.42
C ARG A 163 -7.77 1.71 2.30
N GLY A 164 -8.10 1.01 1.22
CA GLY A 164 -9.36 0.29 1.13
C GLY A 164 -9.40 -0.82 2.20
N ARG A 165 -10.00 -0.54 3.37
CA ARG A 165 -10.11 -1.50 4.49
C ARG A 165 -11.06 -2.66 4.20
N PHE A 166 -11.97 -2.41 3.28
CA PHE A 166 -13.13 -3.23 3.04
C PHE A 166 -12.94 -4.05 1.78
N GLY A 167 -12.57 -5.31 1.95
CA GLY A 167 -12.44 -6.26 0.85
C GLY A 167 -13.21 -7.53 1.20
N TYR A 168 -14.44 -7.64 0.71
CA TYR A 168 -15.09 -8.95 0.61
C TYR A 168 -16.18 -9.04 -0.48
N PRO A 169 -15.99 -9.90 -1.50
CA PRO A 169 -14.68 -10.11 -2.14
C PRO A 169 -14.19 -8.78 -2.73
N LEU A 170 -15.14 -7.90 -3.09
CA LEU A 170 -15.01 -6.53 -3.58
C LEU A 170 -15.82 -5.62 -2.64
N ALA A 171 -15.16 -4.82 -1.79
CA ALA A 171 -15.76 -3.67 -1.11
C ALA A 171 -17.13 -3.83 -0.42
N HIS A 172 -17.50 -5.04 0.02
CA HIS A 172 -18.61 -5.45 0.93
C HIS A 172 -19.81 -6.18 0.35
N ALA A 173 -19.95 -6.37 -0.97
CA ALA A 173 -21.07 -7.11 -1.52
C ALA A 173 -20.72 -7.79 -2.86
N HIS A 174 -21.39 -8.91 -3.14
CA HIS A 174 -21.44 -9.54 -4.46
C HIS A 174 -22.85 -10.13 -4.68
N ASP A 175 -23.23 -10.29 -5.94
CA ASP A 175 -24.49 -10.93 -6.33
C ASP A 175 -24.21 -12.38 -6.74
N ASP A 176 -24.90 -13.33 -6.10
CA ASP A 176 -24.76 -14.76 -6.39
C ASP A 176 -25.12 -15.11 -7.84
N ALA A 177 -26.07 -14.38 -8.45
CA ALA A 177 -26.47 -14.58 -9.83
C ALA A 177 -25.34 -14.19 -10.81
N ASP A 178 -24.65 -13.07 -10.55
CA ASP A 178 -23.50 -12.64 -11.34
C ASP A 178 -22.33 -13.62 -11.20
N VAL A 179 -22.08 -14.12 -9.98
CA VAL A 179 -21.07 -15.16 -9.74
C VAL A 179 -21.40 -16.42 -10.55
N ALA A 180 -22.64 -16.91 -10.48
CA ALA A 180 -23.07 -18.08 -11.22
C ALA A 180 -22.97 -17.87 -12.75
N ALA A 181 -23.31 -16.68 -13.25
CA ALA A 181 -23.23 -16.34 -14.66
C ALA A 181 -21.78 -16.28 -15.18
N LEU A 182 -20.84 -15.75 -14.38
CA LEU A 182 -19.43 -15.60 -14.76
C LEU A 182 -18.60 -16.88 -14.54
N ALA A 183 -19.02 -17.78 -13.65
CA ALA A 183 -18.22 -18.94 -13.25
C ALA A 183 -17.77 -19.84 -14.43
N PRO A 184 -18.61 -20.20 -15.42
CA PRO A 184 -18.17 -21.04 -16.54
C PRO A 184 -17.09 -20.38 -17.40
N ALA A 185 -17.24 -19.08 -17.70
CA ALA A 185 -16.27 -18.32 -18.48
C ALA A 185 -14.96 -18.13 -17.70
N SER A 186 -15.07 -17.83 -16.39
CA SER A 186 -13.92 -17.70 -15.49
C SER A 186 -13.13 -19.01 -15.38
N LEU A 187 -13.81 -20.16 -15.33
CA LEU A 187 -13.16 -21.47 -15.32
C LEU A 187 -12.39 -21.75 -16.62
N ALA A 188 -12.90 -21.31 -17.78
CA ALA A 188 -12.17 -21.44 -19.04
C ALA A 188 -10.89 -20.60 -19.03
N VAL A 189 -10.93 -19.38 -18.49
CA VAL A 189 -9.75 -18.51 -18.31
C VAL A 189 -8.75 -19.16 -17.35
N ILE A 190 -9.18 -19.66 -16.19
CA ILE A 190 -8.31 -20.35 -15.22
C ILE A 190 -7.59 -21.53 -15.88
N ARG A 191 -8.29 -22.33 -16.69
CA ARG A 191 -7.67 -23.46 -17.42
C ARG A 191 -6.66 -23.01 -18.45
N SER A 192 -6.91 -21.89 -19.13
CA SER A 192 -5.96 -21.31 -20.08
C SER A 192 -4.72 -20.79 -19.37
N ASP A 193 -4.90 -20.03 -18.28
CA ASP A 193 -3.79 -19.47 -17.50
C ASP A 193 -2.95 -20.56 -16.84
N ALA A 194 -3.54 -21.71 -16.47
CA ALA A 194 -2.77 -22.85 -15.96
C ALA A 194 -1.74 -23.39 -16.97
N VAL A 195 -1.99 -23.26 -18.28
CA VAL A 195 -1.01 -23.58 -19.33
C VAL A 195 0.12 -22.56 -19.33
N ASP A 196 -0.23 -21.26 -19.22
CA ASP A 196 0.76 -20.19 -19.17
C ASP A 196 1.61 -20.23 -17.89
N ALA A 197 1.00 -20.58 -16.76
CA ALA A 197 1.63 -20.78 -15.47
C ALA A 197 2.64 -21.93 -15.46
N ALA A 198 2.55 -22.86 -16.42
CA ALA A 198 3.50 -23.95 -16.60
C ALA A 198 4.74 -23.55 -17.43
N PHE A 199 4.77 -22.36 -18.03
CA PHE A 199 5.95 -21.92 -18.76
C PHE A 199 7.16 -21.69 -17.84
N PRO A 200 8.40 -21.93 -18.33
CA PRO A 200 9.61 -21.85 -17.52
C PRO A 200 9.80 -20.51 -16.79
N TYR A 201 9.42 -19.38 -17.42
CA TYR A 201 9.60 -18.06 -16.82
C TYR A 201 8.80 -17.87 -15.50
N ARG A 202 7.62 -18.50 -15.39
CA ARG A 202 6.81 -18.49 -14.16
C ARG A 202 7.42 -19.34 -13.06
N ALA A 203 7.98 -20.50 -13.44
CA ALA A 203 8.71 -21.36 -12.51
C ALA A 203 9.97 -20.67 -11.98
N THR A 204 10.77 -20.06 -12.87
CA THR A 204 11.95 -19.27 -12.48
C THR A 204 11.59 -18.17 -11.48
N TRP A 205 10.54 -17.40 -11.75
CA TRP A 205 10.10 -16.36 -10.82
C TRP A 205 9.72 -16.91 -9.44
N ARG A 206 8.95 -18.00 -9.37
CA ARG A 206 8.56 -18.62 -8.08
C ARG A 206 9.80 -19.02 -7.26
N GLU A 207 10.79 -19.62 -7.91
CA GLU A 207 12.05 -19.99 -7.26
C GLU A 207 12.84 -18.76 -6.78
N GLU A 208 12.91 -17.69 -7.58
CA GLU A 208 13.57 -16.43 -7.19
C GLU A 208 12.88 -15.76 -6.01
N ARG A 209 11.54 -15.68 -6.04
CA ARG A 209 10.72 -15.18 -4.95
C ARG A 209 10.96 -15.96 -3.68
N ASP A 210 10.83 -17.29 -3.73
CA ASP A 210 10.93 -18.15 -2.56
C ASP A 210 12.32 -18.07 -1.93
N ARG A 211 13.37 -18.00 -2.75
CA ARG A 211 14.75 -17.77 -2.31
C ARG A 211 14.90 -16.42 -1.60
N ALA A 212 14.35 -15.35 -2.17
CA ALA A 212 14.41 -14.01 -1.59
C ALA A 212 13.66 -13.93 -0.25
N LEU A 213 12.46 -14.49 -0.18
CA LEU A 213 11.65 -14.50 1.06
C LEU A 213 12.25 -15.42 2.13
N ALA A 214 12.83 -16.56 1.75
CA ALA A 214 13.55 -17.43 2.69
C ALA A 214 14.79 -16.73 3.28
N ALA A 215 15.55 -16.01 2.45
CA ALA A 215 16.69 -15.22 2.91
C ALA A 215 16.25 -14.14 3.91
N ALA A 216 15.15 -13.43 3.63
CA ALA A 216 14.61 -12.42 4.56
C ALA A 216 14.17 -13.03 5.90
N ARG A 217 13.51 -14.21 5.89
CA ARG A 217 13.14 -14.93 7.12
C ARG A 217 14.34 -15.36 7.95
N ALA A 218 15.42 -15.79 7.30
CA ALA A 218 16.65 -16.18 7.99
C ALA A 218 17.31 -14.99 8.70
N VAL A 219 17.24 -13.80 8.11
CA VAL A 219 17.70 -12.56 8.75
C VAL A 219 16.84 -12.19 9.96
N ASP A 220 15.51 -12.24 9.84
CA ASP A 220 14.59 -11.94 10.96
C ASP A 220 14.75 -12.94 12.13
N GLY A 221 14.93 -14.23 11.82
CA GLY A 221 15.13 -15.28 12.82
C GLY A 221 16.50 -15.27 13.50
N GLY A 222 17.51 -14.63 12.92
CA GLY A 222 18.83 -14.45 13.52
C GLY A 222 18.98 -13.18 14.37
N LEU A 223 17.97 -12.29 14.33
CA LEU A 223 17.92 -11.04 15.10
C LEU A 223 17.04 -11.16 16.37
N ARG A 224 16.45 -12.32 16.64
CA ARG A 224 15.71 -12.66 17.86
C ARG A 224 16.55 -13.55 18.77
#